data_AF-A0A5B0SLC7-F1
#
_entry.id   AF-A0A5B0SLC7-F1
#
_cell.length_a   1.000
_cell.length_b   1.000
_cell.length_c   1.000
_cell.angle_alpha   90.00
_cell.angle_beta   90.00
_cell.angle_gamma   90.00
#
_symmetry.space_group_name_H-M   'P 1'
#
loop_
_entity.id
_entity.type
_entity.pdbx_description
1 polymer ?
#
loop_
_entity_poly.entity_id
_entity_poly.type
_entity_poly.pdbx_seq_one_letter_code
_entity_poly.pdbx_strand_id
1 'polypeptide(L)'
;MAAAAVMPSKMTALYYEKARHFSVIQADLPSIDENEVLLKVSMCGVCGTDQHIHEGEFISKFPLIPGHEVIGTIVQAGSKVHSVSIGDRVVCDVGETCGKCFYCQRGTSLFCESFEAHGVTLNGGFAEYAKFHAAKVFPIKNLTDEQATLVEPASCAVHGLDKIRPKPGSECLLIGAGPTGLILAQLLKLNGAQRVVLAANKGMKMASPNLSQIDHHREFLTLILACTLAGYCAQDPGGR
;
A
#
# COMPACT_ATOMS: atom_id res chain seq x y z
N MET A 1 -25.44 -3.65 -20.46
CA MET A 1 -24.38 -2.62 -20.54
C MET A 1 -24.68 -1.58 -19.49
N ALA A 2 -23.86 -1.47 -18.44
CA ALA A 2 -23.99 -0.39 -17.48
C ALA A 2 -23.72 0.93 -18.20
N ALA A 3 -24.59 1.92 -18.03
CA ALA A 3 -24.34 3.26 -18.54
C ALA A 3 -22.99 3.73 -18.01
N ALA A 4 -22.08 4.15 -18.89
CA ALA A 4 -20.83 4.76 -18.48
C ALA A 4 -21.19 5.99 -17.63
N ALA A 5 -20.93 5.93 -16.33
CA ALA A 5 -21.17 7.04 -15.44
C ALA A 5 -20.39 8.25 -15.97
N VAL A 6 -21.08 9.39 -16.15
CA VAL A 6 -20.41 10.62 -16.56
C VAL A 6 -19.43 10.99 -15.44
N MET A 7 -18.14 10.94 -15.75
CA MET A 7 -17.11 11.31 -14.78
C MET A 7 -17.14 12.83 -14.54
N PRO A 8 -16.95 13.28 -13.29
CA PRO A 8 -16.92 14.70 -12.99
C PRO A 8 -15.62 15.34 -13.54
N SER A 9 -15.66 16.60 -13.93
CA SER A 9 -14.44 17.32 -14.36
C SER A 9 -13.51 17.66 -13.19
N LYS A 10 -14.04 17.64 -11.96
CA LYS A 10 -13.33 17.96 -10.71
C LYS A 10 -13.62 16.93 -9.64
N MET A 11 -12.75 16.88 -8.65
CA MET A 11 -12.86 16.02 -7.49
C MET A 11 -12.43 16.75 -6.21
N THR A 12 -12.95 16.28 -5.08
CA THR A 12 -12.50 16.70 -3.76
C THR A 12 -11.19 16.00 -3.41
N ALA A 13 -10.20 16.75 -2.91
CA ALA A 13 -8.91 16.21 -2.49
C ALA A 13 -8.31 16.99 -1.31
N LEU A 14 -7.58 16.30 -0.44
CA LEU A 14 -6.70 16.91 0.56
C LEU A 14 -5.41 17.32 -0.14
N TYR A 15 -5.17 18.62 -0.22
CA TYR A 15 -4.06 19.19 -0.97
C TYR A 15 -3.11 19.95 -0.05
N TYR A 16 -1.84 19.60 -0.14
CA TYR A 16 -0.74 20.30 0.50
C TYR A 16 -0.04 21.19 -0.52
N GLU A 17 -0.03 22.49 -0.29
CA GLU A 17 0.82 23.41 -1.05
C GLU A 17 2.28 23.32 -0.58
N LYS A 18 2.48 23.09 0.73
CA LYS A 18 3.76 22.86 1.39
C LYS A 18 3.52 22.23 2.77
N ALA A 19 4.59 21.83 3.44
CA ALA A 19 4.56 21.32 4.82
C ALA A 19 3.68 22.20 5.74
N ARG A 20 2.83 21.56 6.55
CA ARG A 20 1.86 22.17 7.47
C ARG A 20 0.84 23.15 6.84
N HIS A 21 0.83 23.32 5.51
CA HIS A 21 -0.12 24.17 4.79
C HIS A 21 -0.94 23.34 3.81
N PHE A 22 -2.13 22.95 4.28
CA PHE A 22 -3.04 22.09 3.53
C PHE A 22 -4.48 22.59 3.60
N SER A 23 -5.27 22.20 2.60
CA SER A 23 -6.70 22.46 2.54
C SER A 23 -7.40 21.37 1.75
N VAL A 24 -8.71 21.24 1.94
CA VAL A 24 -9.55 20.41 1.07
C VAL A 24 -9.98 21.29 -0.10
N ILE A 25 -9.64 20.89 -1.33
CA ILE A 25 -9.89 21.66 -2.54
C ILE A 25 -10.73 20.88 -3.55
N GLN A 26 -11.23 21.58 -4.58
CA GLN A 26 -11.74 20.98 -5.81
C GLN A 26 -10.62 20.93 -6.85
N ALA A 27 -9.93 19.80 -6.93
CA ALA A 27 -8.87 19.52 -7.90
C ALA A 27 -9.45 19.04 -9.23
N ASP A 28 -8.70 19.19 -10.32
CA ASP A 28 -9.11 18.63 -11.61
C ASP A 28 -9.00 17.09 -11.58
N LEU A 29 -9.89 16.41 -12.30
CA LEU A 29 -9.84 14.95 -12.42
C LEU A 29 -8.54 14.53 -13.12
N PRO A 30 -7.78 13.55 -12.59
CA PRO A 30 -6.54 13.09 -13.23
C PRO A 30 -6.81 12.50 -14.62
N SER A 31 -6.03 12.90 -15.62
CA SER A 31 -5.98 12.21 -16.91
C SER A 31 -5.09 10.98 -16.83
N ILE A 32 -5.52 9.90 -17.47
CA ILE A 32 -4.76 8.64 -17.54
C ILE A 32 -4.17 8.42 -18.94
N ASP A 33 -2.99 7.82 -18.95
CA ASP A 33 -2.32 7.35 -20.16
C ASP A 33 -2.81 5.96 -20.60
N GLU A 34 -2.29 5.46 -21.72
CA GLU A 34 -2.69 4.19 -22.33
C GLU A 34 -2.46 2.94 -21.45
N ASN A 35 -1.53 2.99 -20.47
CA ASN A 35 -1.22 1.89 -19.55
C ASN A 35 -1.67 2.16 -18.11
N GLU A 36 -2.37 3.28 -17.87
CA GLU A 36 -2.83 3.67 -16.54
C GLU A 36 -4.31 3.32 -16.35
N VAL A 37 -4.72 3.29 -15.09
CA VAL A 37 -6.12 3.17 -14.68
C VAL A 37 -6.48 4.33 -13.76
N LEU A 38 -7.74 4.76 -13.83
CA LEU A 38 -8.31 5.71 -12.89
C LEU A 38 -9.19 4.94 -11.91
N LEU A 39 -8.94 5.13 -10.62
CA LEU A 39 -9.71 4.55 -9.54
C LEU A 39 -10.62 5.61 -8.95
N LYS A 40 -11.86 5.25 -8.66
CA LYS A 40 -12.66 5.95 -7.66
C LYS A 40 -12.28 5.39 -6.30
N VAL A 41 -11.65 6.21 -5.48
CA VAL A 41 -11.16 5.82 -4.14
C VAL A 41 -12.35 5.60 -3.23
N SER A 42 -12.39 4.44 -2.59
CA SER A 42 -13.40 4.12 -1.57
C SER A 42 -12.85 4.28 -0.16
N MET A 43 -11.57 3.99 0.04
CA MET A 43 -10.87 4.17 1.31
C MET A 43 -9.38 4.43 1.06
N CYS A 44 -8.77 5.21 1.93
CA CYS A 44 -7.31 5.35 1.99
C CYS A 44 -6.89 5.31 3.46
N GLY A 45 -5.93 4.44 3.80
CA GLY A 45 -5.36 4.39 5.13
C GLY A 45 -4.46 5.60 5.42
N VAL A 46 -4.23 5.85 6.72
CA VAL A 46 -3.38 6.93 7.22
C VAL A 46 -2.18 6.31 7.93
N CYS A 47 -0.99 6.63 7.44
CA CYS A 47 0.27 6.06 7.88
C CYS A 47 1.12 7.09 8.63
N GLY A 48 2.10 6.62 9.41
CA GLY A 48 3.07 7.49 10.07
C GLY A 48 3.86 8.35 9.06
N THR A 49 4.05 7.86 7.84
CA THR A 49 4.64 8.63 6.74
C THR A 49 3.85 9.90 6.42
N ASP A 50 2.52 9.87 6.48
CA ASP A 50 1.70 11.07 6.23
C ASP A 50 1.95 12.16 7.29
N GLN A 51 2.28 11.77 8.53
CA GLN A 51 2.73 12.71 9.56
C GLN A 51 4.09 13.30 9.24
N HIS A 52 5.06 12.50 8.77
CA HIS A 52 6.36 13.03 8.36
C HIS A 52 6.22 14.01 7.17
N ILE A 53 5.37 13.70 6.19
CA ILE A 53 5.01 14.60 5.09
C ILE A 53 4.40 15.89 5.64
N HIS A 54 3.46 15.78 6.58
CA HIS A 54 2.84 16.95 7.21
C HIS A 54 3.89 17.88 7.82
N GLU A 55 4.91 17.32 8.47
CA GLU A 55 6.02 18.04 9.08
C GLU A 55 7.05 18.61 8.07
N GLY A 56 6.95 18.26 6.79
CA GLY A 56 7.95 18.61 5.78
C GLY A 56 9.23 17.79 5.89
N GLU A 57 9.17 16.67 6.60
CA GLU A 57 10.19 15.65 6.62
C GLU A 57 9.96 14.67 5.45
N PHE A 58 10.82 13.66 5.33
CA PHE A 58 10.74 12.63 4.29
C PHE A 58 11.06 13.15 2.87
N ILE A 59 10.95 12.29 1.87
CA ILE A 59 11.33 12.59 0.47
C ILE A 59 10.23 13.35 -0.30
N SER A 60 9.23 13.90 0.37
CA SER A 60 8.03 14.45 -0.26
C SER A 60 8.31 15.64 -1.16
N LYS A 61 7.54 15.76 -2.26
CA LYS A 61 7.58 16.89 -3.18
C LYS A 61 6.23 17.60 -3.17
N PHE A 62 6.23 18.88 -2.84
CA PHE A 62 5.03 19.71 -2.86
C PHE A 62 4.93 20.51 -4.17
N PRO A 63 3.73 20.84 -4.67
CA PRO A 63 2.42 20.50 -4.09
C PRO A 63 2.06 19.01 -4.19
N LEU A 64 1.22 18.52 -3.26
CA LEU A 64 0.97 17.10 -3.09
C LEU A 64 -0.45 16.81 -2.60
N ILE A 65 -1.10 15.81 -3.19
CA ILE A 65 -2.20 15.06 -2.56
C ILE A 65 -1.59 13.82 -1.88
N PRO A 66 -1.59 13.70 -0.54
CA PRO A 66 -0.97 12.56 0.15
C PRO A 66 -1.84 11.29 0.11
N GLY A 67 -1.43 10.26 0.85
CA GLY A 67 -2.16 9.00 1.02
C GLY A 67 -1.67 7.90 0.08
N HIS A 68 -1.07 6.85 0.65
CA HIS A 68 -0.44 5.76 -0.10
C HIS A 68 -1.00 4.36 0.22
N GLU A 69 -2.04 4.27 1.05
CA GLU A 69 -2.70 3.01 1.40
C GLU A 69 -4.08 2.93 0.71
N VAL A 70 -4.09 2.91 -0.64
CA VAL A 70 -5.28 3.22 -1.47
C VAL A 70 -6.10 1.98 -1.85
N ILE A 71 -7.42 2.08 -1.68
CA ILE A 71 -8.43 1.12 -2.14
C ILE A 71 -9.42 1.86 -3.04
N GLY A 72 -9.78 1.25 -4.15
CA GLY A 72 -10.81 1.82 -5.00
C GLY A 72 -11.41 0.85 -5.98
N THR A 73 -12.29 1.38 -6.82
CA THR A 73 -12.86 0.67 -7.97
C THR A 73 -12.37 1.31 -9.25
N ILE A 74 -11.91 0.52 -10.22
CA ILE A 74 -11.50 1.04 -11.52
C ILE A 74 -12.71 1.63 -12.24
N VAL A 75 -12.63 2.90 -12.62
CA VAL A 75 -13.68 3.62 -13.36
C VAL A 75 -13.28 3.97 -14.80
N GLN A 76 -11.99 4.00 -15.09
CA GLN A 76 -11.45 4.19 -16.43
C GLN A 76 -10.14 3.40 -16.58
N ALA A 77 -9.87 2.89 -17.77
CA ALA A 77 -8.64 2.21 -18.11
C ALA A 77 -8.10 2.71 -19.46
N GLY A 78 -6.78 2.80 -19.56
CA GLY A 78 -6.09 3.11 -20.82
C GLY A 78 -6.28 2.00 -21.87
N SER A 79 -6.06 2.36 -23.13
CA SER A 79 -6.31 1.47 -24.28
C SER A 79 -5.44 0.20 -24.32
N LYS A 80 -4.29 0.19 -23.64
CA LYS A 80 -3.37 -0.94 -23.54
C LYS A 80 -3.52 -1.73 -22.24
N VAL A 81 -4.48 -1.37 -21.40
CA VAL A 81 -4.75 -2.09 -20.16
C VAL A 81 -5.61 -3.31 -20.44
N HIS A 82 -5.06 -4.50 -20.19
CA HIS A 82 -5.75 -5.78 -20.38
C HIS A 82 -5.71 -6.68 -19.14
N SER A 83 -4.94 -6.31 -18.11
CA SER A 83 -4.75 -7.09 -16.88
C SER A 83 -5.90 -6.95 -15.87
N VAL A 84 -6.68 -5.88 -15.98
CA VAL A 84 -7.77 -5.49 -15.06
C VAL A 84 -8.90 -4.86 -15.86
N SER A 85 -10.11 -4.86 -15.28
CA SER A 85 -11.33 -4.37 -15.91
C SER A 85 -11.96 -3.21 -15.13
N ILE A 86 -12.69 -2.35 -15.83
CA ILE A 86 -13.57 -1.35 -15.19
C ILE A 86 -14.58 -2.09 -14.30
N GLY A 87 -14.73 -1.62 -13.07
CA GLY A 87 -15.56 -2.24 -12.04
C GLY A 87 -14.79 -3.15 -11.07
N ASP A 88 -13.53 -3.49 -11.36
CA ASP A 88 -12.70 -4.25 -10.42
C ASP A 88 -12.40 -3.41 -9.18
N ARG A 89 -12.61 -4.02 -8.00
CA ARG A 89 -12.13 -3.50 -6.72
C ARG A 89 -10.66 -3.86 -6.57
N VAL A 90 -9.84 -2.90 -6.19
CA VAL A 90 -8.37 -3.04 -6.26
C VAL A 90 -7.67 -2.34 -5.09
N VAL A 91 -6.46 -2.80 -4.81
CA VAL A 91 -5.42 -2.11 -4.02
C VAL A 91 -4.24 -1.78 -4.92
N CYS A 92 -3.38 -0.84 -4.50
CA CYS A 92 -2.27 -0.37 -5.32
C CYS A 92 -0.91 -0.53 -4.61
N ASP A 93 0.11 -0.94 -5.37
CA ASP A 93 1.51 -0.64 -5.06
C ASP A 93 1.78 0.80 -5.50
N VAL A 94 2.23 1.64 -4.59
CA VAL A 94 2.42 3.08 -4.85
C VAL A 94 3.77 3.42 -5.46
N GLY A 95 4.72 2.48 -5.46
CA GLY A 95 6.09 2.72 -5.89
C GLY A 95 6.25 2.68 -7.40
N GLU A 96 6.64 3.81 -7.99
CA GLU A 96 7.00 3.94 -9.40
C GLU A 96 8.51 3.83 -9.57
N THR A 97 8.93 3.00 -10.54
CA THR A 97 10.34 2.66 -10.76
C THR A 97 10.69 2.75 -12.23
N CYS A 98 11.92 3.11 -12.56
CA CYS A 98 12.31 3.34 -13.95
C CYS A 98 12.52 2.06 -14.77
N GLY A 99 12.59 0.89 -14.12
CA GLY A 99 12.77 -0.42 -14.76
C GLY A 99 14.14 -0.66 -15.41
N LYS A 100 15.01 0.35 -15.51
CA LYS A 100 16.23 0.31 -16.33
C LYS A 100 17.54 0.61 -15.60
N CYS A 101 17.50 1.15 -14.38
CA CYS A 101 18.72 1.45 -13.62
C CYS A 101 19.37 0.18 -13.05
N PHE A 102 20.58 0.35 -12.49
CA PHE A 102 21.36 -0.74 -11.88
C PHE A 102 20.54 -1.59 -10.89
N TYR A 103 19.76 -0.94 -10.03
CA TYR A 103 18.96 -1.60 -9.00
C TYR A 103 17.72 -2.30 -9.57
N CYS A 104 17.02 -1.65 -10.51
CA CYS A 104 15.85 -2.24 -11.16
C CYS A 104 16.20 -3.51 -11.91
N GLN A 105 17.29 -3.52 -12.67
CA GLN A 105 17.74 -4.70 -13.43
C GLN A 105 18.21 -5.86 -12.54
N ARG A 106 18.40 -5.63 -11.23
CA ARG A 106 18.86 -6.62 -10.25
C ARG A 106 17.77 -7.05 -9.27
N GLY A 107 16.51 -6.69 -9.53
CA GLY A 107 15.39 -7.02 -8.64
C GLY A 107 15.44 -6.31 -7.29
N THR A 108 16.19 -5.22 -7.17
CA THR A 108 16.28 -4.40 -5.94
C THR A 108 15.65 -3.02 -6.17
N SER A 109 14.49 -3.02 -6.82
CA SER A 109 13.78 -1.84 -7.33
C SER A 109 13.43 -0.77 -6.27
N LEU A 110 13.37 -1.13 -4.99
CA LEU A 110 13.24 -0.16 -3.88
C LEU A 110 14.40 0.84 -3.79
N PHE A 111 15.56 0.50 -4.37
CA PHE A 111 16.71 1.42 -4.50
C PHE A 111 16.76 2.11 -5.86
N CYS A 112 15.64 2.16 -6.59
CA CYS A 112 15.59 2.81 -7.89
C CYS A 112 16.06 4.27 -7.79
N GLU A 113 17.00 4.65 -8.66
CA GLU A 113 17.57 6.01 -8.72
C GLU A 113 16.54 7.08 -9.13
N SER A 114 15.42 6.66 -9.71
CA SER A 114 14.28 7.52 -10.05
C SER A 114 13.01 7.00 -9.38
N PHE A 115 13.14 6.51 -8.14
CA PHE A 115 12.00 6.07 -7.36
C PHE A 115 11.07 7.25 -7.07
N GLU A 116 9.79 7.07 -7.40
CA GLU A 116 8.72 7.96 -7.01
C GLU A 116 7.63 7.14 -6.32
N ALA A 117 6.81 7.78 -5.49
CA ALA A 117 5.71 7.10 -4.83
C ALA A 117 4.44 7.97 -4.80
N HIS A 118 3.32 7.36 -5.18
CA HIS A 118 1.99 7.95 -5.00
C HIS A 118 1.70 8.19 -3.52
N GLY A 119 1.17 9.37 -3.21
CA GLY A 119 0.94 9.83 -1.84
C GLY A 119 2.19 10.38 -1.14
N VAL A 120 3.34 10.42 -1.80
CA VAL A 120 4.62 10.90 -1.24
C VAL A 120 5.28 11.92 -2.17
N THR A 121 5.65 11.53 -3.39
CA THR A 121 6.26 12.40 -4.40
C THR A 121 5.36 12.63 -5.60
N LEU A 122 4.33 11.79 -5.75
CA LEU A 122 3.26 11.89 -6.73
C LEU A 122 1.92 11.96 -6.00
N ASN A 123 0.88 12.49 -6.63
CA ASN A 123 -0.45 12.56 -6.03
C ASN A 123 -1.00 11.16 -5.70
N GLY A 124 -1.58 11.03 -4.51
CA GLY A 124 -2.07 9.78 -3.93
C GLY A 124 -3.57 9.75 -3.67
N GLY A 125 -3.96 8.95 -2.68
CA GLY A 125 -5.33 8.51 -2.42
C GLY A 125 -6.15 9.34 -1.45
N PHE A 126 -5.63 10.42 -0.85
CA PHE A 126 -6.48 11.38 -0.12
C PHE A 126 -7.27 12.29 -1.07
N ALA A 127 -7.94 11.68 -2.05
CA ALA A 127 -8.78 12.29 -3.06
C ALA A 127 -9.90 11.31 -3.46
N GLU A 128 -10.97 11.81 -4.09
CA GLU A 128 -12.05 10.93 -4.57
C GLU A 128 -11.62 10.04 -5.75
N TYR A 129 -10.58 10.45 -6.49
CA TYR A 129 -9.99 9.66 -7.58
C TYR A 129 -8.46 9.71 -7.53
N ALA A 130 -7.84 8.60 -7.90
CA ALA A 130 -6.39 8.49 -8.02
C ALA A 130 -6.06 7.61 -9.22
N LYS A 131 -4.92 7.89 -9.87
CA LYS A 131 -4.45 7.12 -11.02
C LYS A 131 -3.20 6.32 -10.66
N PHE A 132 -3.07 5.17 -11.29
CA PHE A 132 -1.94 4.26 -11.12
C PHE A 132 -1.62 3.56 -12.44
N HIS A 133 -0.37 3.15 -12.62
CA HIS A 133 -0.03 2.24 -13.71
C HIS A 133 -0.74 0.89 -13.51
N ALA A 134 -1.31 0.29 -14.56
CA ALA A 134 -2.12 -0.93 -14.42
C ALA A 134 -1.34 -2.14 -13.87
N ALA A 135 -0.03 -2.17 -14.06
CA ALA A 135 0.85 -3.20 -13.48
C ALA A 135 1.05 -3.06 -11.95
N LYS A 136 0.61 -1.95 -11.37
CA LYS A 136 0.72 -1.63 -9.94
C LYS A 136 -0.60 -1.82 -9.19
N VAL A 137 -1.60 -2.36 -9.88
CA VAL A 137 -2.96 -2.50 -9.37
C VAL A 137 -3.31 -3.97 -9.21
N PHE A 138 -3.80 -4.34 -8.02
CA PHE A 138 -4.09 -5.72 -7.64
C PHE A 138 -5.56 -5.90 -7.30
N PRO A 139 -6.32 -6.69 -8.08
CA PRO A 139 -7.72 -6.98 -7.79
C PRO A 139 -7.92 -7.69 -6.45
N ILE A 140 -8.90 -7.22 -5.68
CA ILE A 140 -9.33 -7.82 -4.41
C ILE A 140 -10.74 -8.40 -4.57
N LYS A 141 -10.95 -9.60 -4.02
CA LYS A 141 -12.25 -10.31 -4.09
C LYS A 141 -12.85 -10.59 -2.71
N ASN A 142 -12.02 -10.95 -1.74
CA ASN A 142 -12.46 -11.52 -0.47
C ASN A 142 -12.15 -10.64 0.75
N LEU A 143 -11.80 -9.37 0.53
CA LEU A 143 -11.52 -8.40 1.58
C LEU A 143 -12.59 -7.30 1.57
N THR A 144 -13.01 -6.83 2.74
CA THR A 144 -13.69 -5.54 2.87
C THR A 144 -12.70 -4.41 2.56
N ASP A 145 -13.18 -3.21 2.25
CA ASP A 145 -12.28 -2.07 1.99
C ASP A 145 -11.43 -1.75 3.22
N GLU A 146 -12.00 -1.82 4.42
CA GLU A 146 -11.29 -1.62 5.69
C GLU A 146 -10.17 -2.64 5.87
N GLN A 147 -10.42 -3.90 5.55
CA GLN A 147 -9.41 -4.95 5.60
C GLN A 147 -8.33 -4.74 4.53
N ALA A 148 -8.71 -4.27 3.35
CA ALA A 148 -7.81 -4.02 2.23
C ALA A 148 -6.84 -2.85 2.50
N THR A 149 -7.18 -1.90 3.39
CA THR A 149 -6.24 -0.85 3.83
C THR A 149 -4.97 -1.41 4.45
N LEU A 150 -5.04 -2.62 5.02
CA LEU A 150 -3.89 -3.26 5.65
C LEU A 150 -2.95 -3.96 4.65
N VAL A 151 -3.30 -4.01 3.35
CA VAL A 151 -2.49 -4.74 2.36
C VAL A 151 -1.15 -4.05 2.10
N GLU A 152 -1.13 -2.72 1.95
CA GLU A 152 0.12 -1.96 1.80
C GLU A 152 1.04 -2.13 3.03
N PRO A 153 0.60 -1.86 4.27
CA PRO A 153 1.49 -2.00 5.42
C PRO A 153 1.85 -3.46 5.70
N ALA A 154 1.02 -4.42 5.30
CA ALA A 154 1.40 -5.83 5.34
C ALA A 154 2.47 -6.18 4.31
N SER A 155 2.47 -5.58 3.12
CA SER A 155 3.53 -5.77 2.14
C SER A 155 4.89 -5.31 2.68
N CYS A 156 4.93 -4.19 3.41
CA CYS A 156 6.11 -3.73 4.13
C CYS A 156 6.58 -4.74 5.19
N ALA A 157 5.64 -5.31 5.96
CA ALA A 157 5.96 -6.32 6.97
C ALA A 157 6.48 -7.65 6.35
N VAL A 158 5.88 -8.09 5.24
CA VAL A 158 6.34 -9.26 4.46
C VAL A 158 7.75 -9.02 3.94
N HIS A 159 8.03 -7.85 3.35
CA HIS A 159 9.38 -7.51 2.92
C HIS A 159 10.39 -7.58 4.07
N GLY A 160 10.04 -7.05 5.25
CA GLY A 160 10.86 -7.16 6.44
C GLY A 160 11.13 -8.61 6.84
N LEU A 161 10.10 -9.46 6.82
CA LEU A 161 10.24 -10.89 7.09
C LEU A 161 11.18 -11.58 6.08
N ASP A 162 11.06 -11.27 4.79
CA ASP A 162 11.89 -11.82 3.72
C ASP A 162 13.36 -11.39 3.81
N LYS A 163 13.65 -10.25 4.44
CA LYS A 163 15.01 -9.80 4.74
C LYS A 163 15.58 -10.50 5.97
N ILE A 164 14.78 -10.66 7.02
CA ILE A 164 15.21 -11.30 8.27
C ILE A 164 15.40 -12.81 8.08
N ARG A 165 14.52 -13.45 7.30
CA ARG A 165 14.47 -14.91 7.02
C ARG A 165 14.61 -15.76 8.30
N PRO A 166 13.77 -15.54 9.32
CA PRO A 166 13.85 -16.32 10.55
C PRO A 166 13.54 -17.78 10.25
N LYS A 167 14.27 -18.68 10.89
CA LYS A 167 14.03 -20.12 10.75
C LYS A 167 12.86 -20.54 11.64
N PRO A 168 12.10 -21.59 11.27
CA PRO A 168 11.15 -22.20 12.20
C PRO A 168 11.84 -22.54 13.53
N GLY A 169 11.17 -22.23 14.64
CA GLY A 169 11.72 -22.35 15.99
C GLY A 169 12.46 -21.12 16.52
N SER A 170 12.61 -20.05 15.73
CA SER A 170 13.25 -18.81 16.20
C SER A 170 12.48 -18.15 17.35
N GLU A 171 13.23 -17.52 18.27
CA GLU A 171 12.70 -16.58 19.26
C GLU A 171 12.97 -15.15 18.79
N CYS A 172 11.94 -14.31 18.77
CA CYS A 172 12.01 -12.96 18.22
C CYS A 172 11.64 -11.91 19.27
N LEU A 173 12.44 -10.85 19.38
CA LEU A 173 12.09 -9.62 20.09
C LEU A 173 11.66 -8.58 19.06
N LEU A 174 10.42 -8.10 19.15
CA LEU A 174 9.90 -7.02 18.34
C LEU A 174 9.78 -5.75 19.18
N ILE A 175 10.46 -4.68 18.76
CA ILE A 175 10.40 -3.38 19.42
C ILE A 175 9.40 -2.50 18.64
N GLY A 176 8.32 -2.13 19.30
CA GLY A 176 7.23 -1.34 18.73
C GLY A 176 5.97 -2.17 18.45
N ALA A 177 4.83 -1.68 18.96
CA ALA A 177 3.51 -2.27 18.78
C ALA A 177 2.60 -1.37 17.91
N GLY A 178 3.17 -0.74 16.88
CA GLY A 178 2.42 -0.02 15.85
C GLY A 178 1.73 -0.98 14.87
N PRO A 179 0.90 -0.49 13.92
CA PRO A 179 0.20 -1.33 12.95
C PRO A 179 1.12 -2.34 12.24
N THR A 180 2.21 -1.88 11.63
CA THR A 180 3.21 -2.75 10.96
C THR A 180 3.88 -3.73 11.93
N GLY A 181 4.15 -3.31 13.17
CA GLY A 181 4.73 -4.20 14.19
C GLY A 181 3.77 -5.32 14.58
N LEU A 182 2.48 -5.03 14.74
CA LEU A 182 1.46 -6.04 15.02
C LEU A 182 1.24 -6.99 13.84
N ILE A 183 1.34 -6.50 12.60
CA ILE A 183 1.30 -7.35 11.41
C ILE A 183 2.54 -8.27 11.38
N LEU A 184 3.74 -7.71 11.55
CA LEU A 184 4.98 -8.48 11.55
C LEU A 184 5.02 -9.52 12.68
N ALA A 185 4.51 -9.21 13.87
CA ALA A 185 4.41 -10.17 14.97
C ALA A 185 3.58 -11.41 14.58
N GLN A 186 2.44 -11.20 13.92
CA GLN A 186 1.62 -12.30 13.42
C GLN A 186 2.31 -13.06 12.28
N LEU A 187 2.96 -12.36 11.34
CA LEU A 187 3.72 -13.00 10.27
C LEU A 187 4.88 -13.85 10.79
N LEU A 188 5.59 -13.40 11.84
CA LEU A 188 6.64 -14.17 12.50
C LEU A 188 6.10 -15.48 13.09
N LYS A 189 4.92 -15.43 13.75
CA LYS A 189 4.24 -16.62 14.28
C LYS A 189 3.80 -17.57 13.16
N LEU A 190 3.25 -17.04 12.08
CA LEU A 190 2.86 -17.84 10.91
C LEU A 190 4.07 -18.48 10.22
N ASN A 191 5.23 -17.82 10.23
CA ASN A 191 6.50 -18.34 9.73
C ASN A 191 7.19 -19.33 10.70
N GLY A 192 6.51 -19.72 11.78
CA GLY A 192 6.98 -20.76 12.70
C GLY A 192 7.90 -20.28 13.81
N ALA A 193 7.94 -18.99 14.14
CA ALA A 193 8.62 -18.52 15.34
C ALA A 193 8.04 -19.19 16.59
N GLN A 194 8.91 -19.76 17.43
CA GLN A 194 8.51 -20.41 18.69
C GLN A 194 7.98 -19.38 19.68
N ARG A 195 8.67 -18.23 19.77
CA ARG A 195 8.34 -17.14 20.69
C ARG A 195 8.46 -15.80 19.99
N VAL A 196 7.46 -14.94 20.15
CA VAL A 196 7.53 -13.53 19.72
C VAL A 196 7.23 -12.66 20.94
N VAL A 197 8.19 -11.85 21.35
CA VAL A 197 8.07 -10.91 22.47
C VAL A 197 7.93 -9.51 21.91
N LEU A 198 6.83 -8.82 22.27
CA LEU A 198 6.59 -7.43 21.92
C LEU A 198 7.04 -6.51 23.06
N ALA A 199 7.92 -5.57 22.76
CA ALA A 199 8.35 -4.51 23.66
C ALA A 199 7.93 -3.15 23.12
N ALA A 200 7.05 -2.44 23.85
CA ALA A 200 6.60 -1.11 23.49
C ALA A 200 6.18 -0.32 24.75
N ASN A 201 6.02 0.99 24.60
CA ASN A 201 5.51 1.83 25.68
C ASN A 201 4.12 1.36 26.14
N LYS A 202 3.85 1.52 27.44
CA LYS A 202 2.53 1.21 28.01
C LYS A 202 1.46 2.05 27.29
N GLY A 203 0.35 1.42 26.95
CA GLY A 203 -0.77 2.11 26.30
C GLY A 203 -1.82 1.14 25.78
N MET A 204 -2.87 1.69 25.17
CA MET A 204 -4.02 0.93 24.65
C MET A 204 -3.61 -0.22 23.71
N LYS A 205 -2.54 -0.06 22.93
CA LYS A 205 -2.05 -1.08 22.01
C LYS A 205 -1.53 -2.31 22.76
N MET A 206 -0.76 -2.10 23.84
CA MET A 206 -0.25 -3.16 24.72
C MET A 206 -1.30 -3.74 25.67
N ALA A 207 -2.41 -3.01 25.88
CA ALA A 207 -3.54 -3.45 26.72
C ALA A 207 -4.66 -4.13 25.92
N SER A 208 -4.50 -4.26 24.59
CA SER A 208 -5.53 -4.85 23.74
C SER A 208 -5.73 -6.33 24.08
N PRO A 209 -6.95 -6.77 24.42
CA PRO A 209 -7.23 -8.18 24.69
C PRO A 209 -7.00 -9.06 23.46
N ASN A 210 -6.91 -8.47 22.26
CA ASN A 210 -6.66 -9.18 21.01
C ASN A 210 -5.17 -9.52 20.81
N LEU A 211 -4.25 -9.01 21.65
CA LEU A 211 -2.84 -9.39 21.57
C LEU A 211 -2.62 -10.88 21.86
N SER A 212 -3.42 -11.48 22.75
CA SER A 212 -3.40 -12.94 22.98
C SER A 212 -3.94 -13.71 21.77
N GLN A 213 -4.70 -13.07 20.88
CA GLN A 213 -5.21 -13.69 19.66
C GLN A 213 -4.16 -13.77 18.54
N ILE A 214 -2.99 -13.13 18.68
CA ILE A 214 -1.84 -13.31 17.77
C ILE A 214 -1.41 -14.79 17.72
N ASP A 215 -1.67 -15.57 18.76
CA ASP A 215 -1.42 -17.02 18.77
C ASP A 215 -2.48 -17.84 18.00
N HIS A 216 -3.63 -17.26 17.62
CA HIS A 216 -4.80 -17.99 17.14
C HIS A 216 -5.30 -17.60 15.73
N HIS A 217 -5.01 -16.41 15.21
CA HIS A 217 -5.53 -15.97 13.91
C HIS A 217 -4.65 -16.37 12.73
N ARG A 218 -5.11 -17.36 11.94
CA ARG A 218 -4.44 -17.84 10.71
C ARG A 218 -5.07 -17.31 9.41
N GLU A 219 -6.35 -16.96 9.41
CA GLU A 219 -7.12 -16.81 8.16
C GLU A 219 -6.96 -15.43 7.50
N PHE A 220 -6.97 -14.35 8.28
CA PHE A 220 -6.93 -12.98 7.75
C PHE A 220 -5.63 -12.65 7.01
N LEU A 221 -4.49 -13.07 7.56
CA LEU A 221 -3.16 -12.82 6.97
C LEU A 221 -2.85 -13.72 5.80
N THR A 222 -3.39 -14.94 5.75
CA THR A 222 -3.17 -15.85 4.60
C THR A 222 -3.71 -15.24 3.31
N LEU A 223 -4.86 -14.54 3.39
CA LEU A 223 -5.47 -13.87 2.24
C LEU A 223 -4.68 -12.63 1.81
N ILE A 224 -4.18 -11.83 2.75
CA ILE A 224 -3.30 -10.69 2.46
C ILE A 224 -1.98 -11.18 1.83
N LEU A 225 -1.39 -12.25 2.37
CA LEU A 225 -0.18 -12.86 1.82
C LEU A 225 -0.38 -13.32 0.38
N ALA A 226 -1.53 -13.91 0.06
CA ALA A 226 -1.84 -14.34 -1.30
C ALA A 226 -1.91 -13.17 -2.29
N CYS A 227 -2.47 -12.02 -1.89
CA CYS A 227 -2.48 -10.81 -2.70
C CYS A 227 -1.07 -10.22 -2.88
N THR A 228 -0.28 -10.14 -1.81
CA THR A 228 1.10 -9.62 -1.86
C THR A 228 2.04 -10.53 -2.68
N LEU A 229 1.94 -11.85 -2.50
CA LEU A 229 2.76 -12.84 -3.22
C LEU A 229 2.37 -12.95 -4.71
N ALA A 230 1.08 -12.78 -5.05
CA ALA A 230 0.65 -12.72 -6.44
C ALA A 230 1.27 -11.51 -7.17
N GLY A 231 1.45 -10.38 -6.47
CA GLY A 231 2.15 -9.21 -7.01
C GLY A 231 3.66 -9.40 -7.17
N TYR A 232 4.30 -10.10 -6.24
CA TYR A 232 5.71 -10.49 -6.38
C TYR A 232 5.95 -11.46 -7.54
N CYS A 233 5.06 -12.43 -7.75
CA CYS A 233 5.21 -13.44 -8.81
C CYS A 233 5.03 -12.84 -10.22
N ALA A 234 4.26 -11.75 -10.35
CA ALA A 234 4.14 -10.99 -11.60
C ALA A 234 5.37 -10.12 -11.91
N GLN A 235 6.23 -9.85 -10.92
CA GLN A 235 7.44 -9.03 -11.06
C GLN A 235 8.74 -9.84 -11.19
N ASP A 236 8.68 -11.17 -11.14
CA ASP A 236 9.81 -12.06 -11.40
C ASP A 236 9.64 -12.82 -12.73
N PRO A 237 10.14 -12.28 -13.87
CA PRO A 237 10.12 -13.01 -15.13
C PRO A 237 11.25 -14.05 -15.25
N GLY A 238 12.03 -14.33 -14.19
CA GLY A 238 13.04 -15.38 -14.25
C GLY A 238 14.02 -15.40 -13.07
N GLY A 239 13.77 -16.30 -12.13
CA GLY A 239 14.74 -16.76 -11.13
C GLY A 239 14.50 -18.23 -10.83
N ARG A 240 15.48 -19.07 -11.15
CA ARG A 240 15.48 -20.52 -10.84
C ARG A 240 15.47 -20.79 -9.34
#